data_AF-A0A485ALR4-F1
#
_entry.id   AF-A0A485ALR4-F1
#
_cell.length_a   1.000
_cell.length_b   1.000
_cell.length_c   1.000
_cell.angle_alpha   90.00
_cell.angle_beta   90.00
_cell.angle_gamma   90.00
#
_symmetry.space_group_name_H-M   'P 1'
#
loop_
_entity.id
_entity.type
_entity.pdbx_description
1 polymer ?
#
loop_
_entity_poly.entity_id
_entity_poly.type
_entity_poly.pdbx_seq_one_letter_code
_entity_poly.pdbx_strand_id
1 'polypeptide(L)'
;MSPVLNLLLRYRNQMDESKPCRRFINTLTHELARGKRLDAVRKSYLQTFCTTPAVVTRQRLAVDSAQKRSKATGDAQSKKWLLIQKSVYDVIK
;
A
#
# COMPACT_ATOMS: atom_id res chain seq x y z
N MET A 1 -8.39 17.89 -6.09
CA MET A 1 -7.98 17.23 -4.82
C MET A 1 -9.07 17.49 -3.79
N SER A 2 -9.55 16.47 -3.06
CA SER A 2 -10.63 16.68 -2.07
C SER A 2 -10.07 17.42 -0.83
N PRO A 3 -10.65 18.56 -0.42
CA PRO A 3 -10.12 19.40 0.66
C PRO A 3 -10.09 18.69 2.03
N VAL A 4 -11.04 17.77 2.27
CA VAL A 4 -11.11 16.97 3.49
C VAL A 4 -9.90 16.04 3.64
N LEU A 5 -9.43 15.43 2.54
CA LEU A 5 -8.26 14.57 2.58
C LEU A 5 -7.03 15.38 2.99
N ASN A 6 -6.83 16.55 2.40
CA ASN A 6 -5.68 17.40 2.69
C ASN A 6 -5.66 17.86 4.15
N LEU A 7 -6.85 18.07 4.74
CA LEU A 7 -7.02 18.33 6.17
C LEU A 7 -6.59 17.14 7.02
N LEU A 8 -7.07 15.93 6.70
CA LEU A 8 -6.68 14.69 7.40
C LEU A 8 -5.18 14.39 7.29
N LEU A 9 -4.55 14.70 6.15
CA LEU A 9 -3.09 14.59 5.97
C LEU A 9 -2.32 15.56 6.89
N ARG A 10 -2.84 16.77 7.13
CA ARG A 10 -2.22 17.78 8.01
C ARG A 10 -2.35 17.42 9.49
N TYR A 11 -3.47 16.81 9.89
CA TYR A 11 -3.72 16.40 11.29
C TYR A 11 -3.32 14.94 11.57
N ARG A 12 -2.28 14.43 10.89
CA ARG A 12 -1.83 13.04 11.03
C ARG A 12 -1.61 12.55 12.47
N ASN A 13 -1.18 13.45 13.36
CA ASN A 13 -0.90 13.14 14.76
C ASN A 13 -2.17 13.01 15.62
N GLN A 14 -3.33 13.43 15.09
CA GLN A 14 -4.64 13.32 15.75
C GLN A 14 -5.43 12.09 15.28
N MET A 15 -4.87 11.27 14.38
CA MET A 15 -5.47 9.98 14.04
C MET A 15 -5.11 8.96 15.11
N ASP A 16 -6.07 8.63 15.98
CA ASP A 16 -6.00 7.57 17.01
C ASP A 16 -5.97 6.13 16.43
N GLU A 17 -5.68 5.99 15.14
CA GLU A 17 -5.61 4.69 14.48
C GLU A 17 -4.25 4.03 14.78
N SER A 18 -4.27 2.94 15.55
CA SER A 18 -3.07 2.16 15.82
C SER A 18 -2.50 1.56 14.52
N LYS A 19 -1.29 2.00 14.14
CA LYS A 19 -0.57 1.55 12.92
C LYS A 19 -1.37 1.85 11.63
N PRO A 20 -1.65 3.14 11.33
CA PRO A 20 -2.57 3.54 10.27
C PRO A 20 -2.09 3.06 8.90
N CYS A 21 -0.78 3.08 8.66
CA CYS A 21 -0.22 2.57 7.42
C CYS A 21 -0.45 1.07 7.21
N ARG A 22 -0.30 0.23 8.26
CA ARG A 22 -0.50 -1.22 8.15
C ARG A 22 -1.93 -1.52 7.70
N ARG A 23 -2.90 -0.88 8.35
CA ARG A 23 -4.32 -1.08 8.04
C ARG A 23 -4.63 -0.58 6.63
N PHE A 24 -4.12 0.60 6.27
CA PHE A 24 -4.31 1.16 4.95
C PHE A 24 -3.74 0.30 3.83
N ILE A 25 -2.49 -0.17 3.93
CA ILE A 25 -1.88 -1.05 2.92
C ILE A 25 -2.69 -2.36 2.78
N ASN A 26 -3.12 -2.96 3.89
CA ASN A 26 -3.96 -4.16 3.84
C ASN A 26 -5.26 -3.90 3.07
N THR A 27 -6.02 -2.87 3.45
CA THR A 27 -7.27 -2.53 2.75
C THR A 27 -7.03 -2.17 1.28
N LEU A 28 -6.02 -1.34 1.01
CA LEU A 28 -5.67 -0.89 -0.33
C LEU A 28 -5.33 -2.07 -1.24
N THR A 29 -4.50 -3.02 -0.77
CA THR A 29 -4.11 -4.19 -1.58
C THR A 29 -5.31 -5.08 -1.94
N HIS A 30 -6.26 -5.27 -1.03
CA HIS A 30 -7.53 -5.95 -1.33
C HIS A 30 -8.40 -5.18 -2.34
N GLU A 31 -8.52 -3.86 -2.19
CA GLU A 31 -9.28 -3.01 -3.11
C GLU A 31 -8.65 -2.97 -4.51
N LEU A 32 -7.33 -2.92 -4.62
CA LEU A 32 -6.60 -3.04 -5.89
C LEU A 32 -6.82 -4.43 -6.52
N ALA A 33 -6.89 -5.49 -5.72
CA ALA A 33 -7.22 -6.83 -6.21
C ALA A 33 -8.65 -6.90 -6.77
N ARG A 34 -9.58 -6.11 -6.23
CA ARG A 34 -10.95 -5.95 -6.74
C ARG A 34 -11.06 -5.01 -7.95
N GLY A 35 -9.95 -4.49 -8.46
CA GLY A 35 -9.92 -3.65 -9.66
C GLY A 35 -10.03 -2.14 -9.39
N LYS A 36 -10.01 -1.70 -8.13
CA LYS A 36 -9.85 -0.27 -7.84
C LYS A 36 -8.45 0.18 -8.29
N ARG A 37 -8.31 1.48 -8.57
CA ARG A 37 -7.06 2.07 -9.05
C ARG A 37 -6.22 2.64 -7.92
N LEU A 38 -4.91 2.71 -8.12
CA LEU A 38 -4.01 3.45 -7.25
C LEU A 38 -3.98 4.93 -7.70
N ASP A 39 -5.04 5.66 -7.36
CA ASP A 39 -5.21 7.07 -7.72
C ASP A 39 -4.27 8.01 -6.94
N ALA A 40 -4.24 9.29 -7.33
CA ALA A 40 -3.37 10.30 -6.73
C ALA A 40 -3.62 10.48 -5.22
N VAL A 41 -4.86 10.31 -4.76
CA VAL A 41 -5.25 10.42 -3.35
C VAL A 41 -4.62 9.29 -2.54
N ARG A 42 -4.77 8.06 -3.00
CA ARG A 42 -4.20 6.87 -2.34
C ARG A 42 -2.68 6.92 -2.32
N LYS A 43 -2.06 7.41 -3.41
CA LYS A 43 -0.60 7.63 -3.47
C LYS A 43 -0.12 8.67 -2.46
N SER A 44 -0.80 9.81 -2.38
CA SER A 44 -0.46 10.85 -1.41
C SER A 44 -0.54 10.31 0.02
N TYR A 45 -1.57 9.53 0.35
CA TYR A 45 -1.67 8.89 1.66
C TYR A 45 -0.50 7.93 1.95
N LEU A 46 -0.15 7.07 0.98
CA LEU A 46 1.02 6.19 1.11
C LEU A 46 2.31 6.99 1.37
N GLN A 47 2.55 8.05 0.60
CA GLN A 47 3.75 8.87 0.74
C GLN A 47 3.81 9.60 2.09
N THR A 48 2.67 10.05 2.61
CA THR A 48 2.62 10.77 3.88
C THR A 48 2.77 9.87 5.11
N PHE A 49 2.22 8.65 5.09
CA PHE A 49 2.11 7.82 6.29
C PHE A 49 2.91 6.51 6.24
N CYS A 50 3.30 6.04 5.05
CA CYS A 50 3.87 4.71 4.86
C CYS A 50 5.36 4.70 4.46
N THR A 51 6.04 5.84 4.52
CA THR A 51 7.45 5.99 4.15
C THR A 51 8.42 5.77 5.31
N THR A 52 7.93 5.40 6.51
CA THR A 52 8.81 5.10 7.64
C THR A 52 9.65 3.83 7.37
N PRO A 53 10.92 3.76 7.78
CA PRO A 53 11.81 2.65 7.44
C PRO A 53 11.27 1.26 7.79
N ALA A 54 10.57 1.15 8.92
CA ALA A 54 9.94 -0.09 9.36
C ALA A 54 8.82 -0.57 8.41
N VAL A 55 8.02 0.37 7.89
CA VAL A 55 6.97 0.06 6.91
C VAL A 55 7.57 -0.31 5.56
N VAL A 56 8.54 0.47 5.08
CA VAL A 56 9.21 0.22 3.79
C VAL A 56 9.87 -1.16 3.78
N THR A 57 10.58 -1.50 4.85
CA THR A 57 11.21 -2.83 5.02
C THR A 57 10.18 -3.94 4.99
N ARG A 58 9.06 -3.77 5.69
CA ARG A 58 7.99 -4.76 5.70
C ARG A 58 7.33 -4.93 4.34
N GLN A 59 7.12 -3.84 3.61
CA GLN A 59 6.54 -3.89 2.27
C GLN A 59 7.49 -4.58 1.28
N ARG A 60 8.81 -4.35 1.40
CA ARG A 60 9.82 -5.10 0.63
C ARG A 60 9.69 -6.61 0.87
N LEU A 61 9.59 -7.05 2.13
CA LEU A 61 9.39 -8.47 2.46
C LEU A 61 8.09 -9.03 1.86
N ALA A 62 7.01 -8.23 1.83
CA ALA A 62 5.76 -8.63 1.21
C ALA A 62 5.89 -8.82 -0.32
N VAL A 63 6.67 -7.96 -1.00
CA VAL A 63 7.02 -8.13 -2.42
C VAL A 63 7.82 -9.41 -2.63
N ASP A 64 8.82 -9.67 -1.81
CA ASP A 64 9.67 -10.87 -1.91
C ASP A 64 8.83 -12.15 -1.75
N SER A 65 7.94 -12.18 -0.75
CA SER A 65 7.02 -13.29 -0.54
C SER A 65 6.05 -13.47 -1.71
N ALA A 66 5.49 -12.38 -2.25
CA ALA A 66 4.62 -12.44 -3.42
C ALA A 66 5.37 -12.92 -4.67
N GLN A 67 6.64 -12.56 -4.81
CA GLN A 67 7.48 -12.99 -5.93
C GLN A 67 7.78 -14.48 -5.86
N LYS A 68 8.11 -15.00 -4.66
CA LYS A 68 8.27 -16.44 -4.43
C LYS A 68 6.99 -17.20 -4.78
N ARG A 69 5.82 -16.70 -4.33
CA ARG A 69 4.51 -17.31 -4.66
C ARG A 69 4.24 -17.30 -6.16
N SER A 70 4.45 -16.17 -6.82
CA SER A 70 4.23 -16.05 -8.27
C SER A 70 5.17 -16.97 -9.08
N LYS A 71 6.41 -17.17 -8.64
CA LYS A 71 7.34 -18.13 -9.24
C LYS A 71 6.90 -19.58 -9.02
N ALA A 72 6.35 -19.90 -7.85
CA ALA A 72 5.94 -21.25 -7.50
C ALA A 72 4.64 -21.68 -8.19
N THR A 73 3.62 -20.81 -8.23
CA THR A 73 2.30 -21.16 -8.80
C THR A 73 2.12 -20.71 -10.25
N GLY A 74 2.72 -19.59 -10.65
CA GLY A 74 2.69 -19.10 -12.03
C GLY A 74 1.32 -18.56 -12.53
N ASP A 75 0.27 -18.70 -11.73
CA ASP A 75 -1.10 -18.36 -12.10
C ASP A 75 -1.35 -16.84 -12.20
N ALA A 76 -2.46 -16.47 -12.86
CA ALA A 76 -2.82 -15.06 -13.08
C ALA A 76 -3.08 -14.29 -11.77
N GLN A 77 -3.62 -14.94 -10.74
CA GLN A 77 -3.92 -14.32 -9.45
C GLN A 77 -2.65 -14.00 -8.67
N SER A 78 -1.67 -14.90 -8.64
CA SER A 78 -0.37 -14.72 -8.00
C SER A 78 0.43 -13.60 -8.66
N LYS A 79 0.41 -13.53 -10.01
CA LYS A 79 1.00 -12.43 -10.79
C LYS A 79 0.33 -11.10 -10.49
N LYS A 80 -1.01 -11.07 -10.46
CA LYS A 80 -1.78 -9.88 -10.08
C LYS A 80 -1.44 -9.40 -8.67
N TRP A 81 -1.36 -10.32 -7.72
CA TRP A 81 -0.98 -9.99 -6.35
C TRP A 81 0.44 -9.41 -6.26
N LEU A 82 1.40 -9.99 -6.97
CA LEU A 82 2.76 -9.46 -7.05
C LEU A 82 2.80 -8.03 -7.61
N LEU A 83 2.07 -7.76 -8.70
CA LEU A 83 1.98 -6.43 -9.29
C LEU A 83 1.41 -5.39 -8.31
N ILE A 84 0.40 -5.77 -7.53
CA ILE A 84 -0.19 -4.90 -6.49
C ILE A 84 0.86 -4.57 -5.42
N GLN A 85 1.56 -5.57 -4.90
CA GLN A 85 2.58 -5.35 -3.86
C GLN A 85 3.73 -4.47 -4.36
N LYS A 86 4.18 -4.67 -5.60
CA LYS A 86 5.17 -3.82 -6.26
C LYS A 86 4.68 -2.39 -6.43
N SER A 87 3.46 -2.21 -6.90
CA SER A 87 2.86 -0.88 -7.11
C SER A 87 2.77 -0.08 -5.81
N VAL A 88 2.47 -0.73 -4.68
CA VAL A 88 2.46 -0.07 -3.37
C VAL A 88 3.88 0.24 -2.90
N TYR A 89 4.82 -0.70 -3.07
CA TYR A 89 6.22 -0.52 -2.70
C TYR A 89 6.88 0.65 -3.45
N ASP A 90 6.63 0.74 -4.76
CA ASP A 90 7.18 1.80 -5.61
C ASP A 90 6.75 3.21 -5.21
N VAL A 91 5.63 3.35 -4.50
CA VAL A 91 5.13 4.65 -4.03
C VAL A 91 5.75 5.05 -2.69
N ILE A 92 6.19 4.09 -1.88
CA ILE A 92 6.68 4.35 -0.51
C ILE A 92 8.21 4.19 -0.35
N LYS A 93 8.89 3.66 -1.36
CA LYS A 93 10.35 3.47 -1.36
C LYS A 93 11.11 4.78 -1.50
#